data_AF-A0A935MU59-F1
#
_entry.id   AF-A0A935MU59-F1
#
_cell.length_a   1.000
_cell.length_b   1.000
_cell.length_c   1.000
_cell.angle_alpha   90.00
_cell.angle_beta   90.00
_cell.angle_gamma   90.00
#
_symmetry.space_group_name_H-M   'P 1'
#
loop_
_entity.id
_entity.type
_entity.pdbx_description
1 polymer ?
#
loop_
_entity_poly.entity_id
_entity_poly.type
_entity_poly.pdbx_seq_one_letter_code
_entity_poly.pdbx_strand_id
1 'polypeptide(L)' 'MQDNPDVANYVDGHLGDFLGSRSNGALAHFLIYGANEGRASYDSAGHGIDLNYTVDLFAA' A
#
# COMPACT_ATOMS: atom_id res chain seq x y z
N MET A 1 -3.62 -6.72 -3.39
CA MET A 1 -4.89 -6.14 -3.91
C MET A 1 -6.10 -6.51 -3.04
N GLN A 2 -6.10 -7.64 -2.32
CA GLN A 2 -7.25 -8.02 -1.49
C GLN A 2 -7.54 -7.01 -0.37
N ASP A 3 -6.51 -6.38 0.21
CA ASP A 3 -6.67 -5.41 1.30
C ASP A 3 -7.09 -4.01 0.82
N ASN A 4 -6.97 -3.74 -0.48
CA ASN A 4 -7.24 -2.44 -1.10
C ASN A 4 -8.09 -2.63 -2.37
N PRO A 5 -9.36 -3.02 -2.24
CA PRO A 5 -10.21 -3.39 -3.37
C PRO A 5 -10.52 -2.22 -4.30
N ASP A 6 -10.51 -1.00 -3.79
CA ASP A 6 -10.66 0.22 -4.57
C ASP A 6 -9.49 0.44 -5.55
N VAL A 7 -8.25 0.25 -5.07
CA VAL A 7 -7.05 0.31 -5.91
C VAL A 7 -7.06 -0.82 -6.94
N ALA A 8 -7.52 -2.01 -6.56
CA ALA A 8 -7.65 -3.14 -7.48
C ALA A 8 -8.58 -2.82 -8.65
N ASN A 9 -9.78 -2.31 -8.34
CA ASN A 9 -10.76 -1.91 -9.35
C ASN A 9 -10.21 -0.84 -10.31
N TYR A 10 -9.48 0.14 -9.78
CA TYR A 10 -8.84 1.16 -10.61
C TYR A 10 -7.80 0.56 -11.56
N VAL A 11 -6.91 -0.29 -11.04
CA VAL A 11 -5.85 -0.92 -11.83
C VAL A 11 -6.41 -1.86 -12.90
N ASP A 12 -7.49 -2.58 -12.60
CA ASP A 12 -8.19 -3.41 -13.59
C ASP A 12 -8.79 -2.59 -14.73
N GLY A 13 -9.40 -1.45 -14.42
CA GLY A 13 -9.96 -0.54 -15.43
C GLY A 13 -8.90 0.10 -16.33
N HIS A 14 -7.65 0.17 -15.88
CA HIS A 14 -6.54 0.86 -16.54
C HIS A 14 -5.36 -0.07 -16.81
N LEU A 15 -5.61 -1.37 -16.98
CA LEU A 15 -4.56 -2.38 -17.04
C LEU A 15 -3.56 -2.13 -18.18
N GLY A 16 -4.02 -1.53 -19.28
CA GLY A 16 -3.17 -1.14 -20.42
C GLY A 16 -2.08 -0.14 -20.04
N ASP A 17 -2.36 0.82 -19.15
CA ASP A 17 -1.41 1.81 -18.66
C ASP A 17 -0.32 1.18 -17.77
N PHE A 18 -0.61 0.00 -17.22
CA PHE A 18 0.29 -0.77 -16.36
C PHE A 18 0.95 -1.95 -17.09
N LEU A 19 1.02 -1.90 -18.42
CA LEU A 19 1.62 -2.94 -19.27
C LEU A 19 0.94 -4.32 -19.09
N GLY A 20 -0.34 -4.34 -18.76
CA GLY A 20 -1.09 -5.58 -18.51
C GLY A 20 -0.87 -6.18 -17.10
N SER A 21 -0.13 -5.51 -16.21
CA SER A 21 0.27 -6.08 -14.91
C SER A 21 -0.41 -5.38 -13.74
N ARG A 22 -1.23 -6.14 -12.99
CA ARG A 22 -1.81 -5.66 -11.72
C ARG A 22 -0.74 -5.28 -10.70
N SER A 23 0.39 -6.00 -10.68
CA SER A 23 1.51 -5.69 -9.77
C SER A 23 2.15 -4.34 -10.12
N ASN A 24 2.25 -4.01 -11.40
CA ASN A 24 2.78 -2.71 -11.84
C ASN A 24 1.86 -1.57 -11.41
N GLY A 25 0.54 -1.74 -11.56
CA GLY A 25 -0.43 -0.75 -11.09
C GLY A 25 -0.43 -0.59 -9.57
N ALA A 26 -0.32 -1.70 -8.83
CA ALA A 26 -0.16 -1.68 -7.37
C ALA A 26 1.06 -0.88 -6.94
N LEU A 27 2.20 -1.14 -7.60
CA LEU A 27 3.46 -0.48 -7.31
C LEU A 27 3.40 1.02 -7.65
N ALA A 28 2.86 1.37 -8.82
CA ALA A 28 2.68 2.76 -9.22
C ALA A 28 1.79 3.54 -8.23
N HIS A 29 0.67 2.94 -7.81
CA HIS A 29 -0.21 3.52 -6.80
C HIS A 29 0.52 3.74 -5.48
N PHE A 30 1.24 2.73 -4.99
CA PHE A 30 2.02 2.85 -3.75
C PHE A 30 3.11 3.93 -3.84
N LEU A 31 3.81 4.04 -4.97
CA LEU A 31 4.85 5.04 -5.16
C LEU A 31 4.30 6.48 -5.19
N ILE A 32 3.10 6.69 -5.73
CA ILE A 32 2.50 8.01 -5.86
C ILE A 32 1.76 8.43 -4.58
N TYR A 33 0.97 7.51 -4.00
CA TYR A 33 0.05 7.83 -2.92
C TYR A 33 0.40 7.14 -1.59
N GLY A 34 1.08 5.99 -1.62
CA GLY A 34 1.25 5.04 -0.53
C GLY A 34 1.09 5.59 0.88
N ALA A 35 2.17 6.12 1.48
CA ALA A 35 2.14 6.61 2.85
C ALA A 35 1.15 7.76 3.09
N ASN A 36 0.85 8.56 2.07
CA ASN A 36 -0.07 9.69 2.16
C ASN A 36 -1.56 9.28 2.18
N GLU A 37 -1.88 8.03 1.84
CA GLU A 37 -3.23 7.50 2.01
C GLU A 37 -3.56 7.15 3.46
N GLY A 38 -2.55 7.12 4.35
CA GLY A 38 -2.76 6.78 5.77
C GLY A 38 -3.26 5.36 6.00
N ARG A 39 -3.01 4.43 5.06
CA ARG A 39 -3.42 3.02 5.18
C ARG A 39 -2.52 2.28 6.16
N ALA A 40 -3.10 1.29 6.83
CA ALA A 40 -2.37 0.43 7.77
C ALA A 40 -1.21 -0.29 7.04
N SER A 41 -0.04 -0.31 7.69
CA SER A 41 1.14 -1.04 7.23
C SER A 41 1.31 -2.31 8.04
N TYR A 42 1.89 -3.36 7.44
CA TYR A 42 2.13 -4.64 8.11
C TYR A 42 3.55 -5.13 7.81
N ASP A 43 4.15 -5.83 8.77
CA ASP A 43 5.44 -6.51 8.58
C ASP A 43 5.28 -7.81 7.74
N SER A 44 6.39 -8.50 7.49
CA SER A 44 6.39 -9.75 6.73
C SER A 44 5.71 -10.93 7.44
N ALA A 45 5.47 -10.83 8.75
CA ALA A 45 4.72 -11.79 9.55
C ALA A 45 3.23 -11.40 9.70
N GLY A 46 2.82 -10.25 9.16
CA GLY A 46 1.45 -9.74 9.21
C GLY A 46 1.14 -8.90 10.46
N HIS A 47 2.13 -8.52 11.27
CA HIS A 47 1.90 -7.63 12.40
C HIS A 47 1.74 -6.19 11.91
N GLY A 48 0.77 -5.46 12.47
CA GLY A 48 0.58 -4.05 12.15
C GLY A 48 1.80 -3.22 12.56
N ILE A 49 2.29 -2.40 11.64
CA ILE A 49 3.36 -1.44 11.89
C ILE A 49 2.72 -0.12 12.28
N ASP A 50 2.99 0.32 13.51
CA ASP A 50 2.63 1.66 13.95
C ASP A 50 3.61 2.67 13.34
N LEU A 51 3.09 3.64 12.59
CA LEU A 51 3.89 4.64 11.90
C LEU A 51 4.22 5.86 12.80
N ASN A 52 3.82 5.83 14.08
CA ASN A 52 4.08 6.90 15.04
C ASN A 52 5.48 6.74 15.66
N TYR A 53 6.50 7.13 14.90
CA TYR A 53 7.92 7.00 15.26
C TYR A 53 8.31 7.67 16.60
N THR A 54 7.51 8.62 17.10
CA THR A 54 7.73 9.31 18.37
C THR A 54 7.33 8.47 19.58
N VAL A 55 6.47 7.46 19.46
CA VAL A 55 6.12 6.57 20.57
C VAL A 55 7.10 5.40 20.69
N ASP A 56 7.60 4.91 19.56
CA ASP A 56 8.50 3.76 19.49
C ASP A 56 9.89 4.01 20.11
N LEU A 57 10.44 5.23 19.99
CA LEU A 57 11.79 5.55 20.49
C LEU A 57 11.89 5.63 22.03
N PHE A 58 10.76 5.76 22.75
CA PHE A 58 10.74 5.92 24.21
C PHE A 58 10.02 4.79 24.93
N ALA A 59 9.55 3.77 24.21
CA ALA A 59 8.96 2.57 24.78
C ALA A 59 10.06 1.51 24.99
N ALA A 60 10.69 1.53 26.16
CA ALA A 60 11.54 0.46 26.69
C ALA A 60 10.96 -0.05 28.01
#